data_AF-A0A434TFP4-F1
#
_entry.id   AF-A0A434TFP4-F1
#
_cell.length_a   1.000
_cell.length_b   1.000
_cell.length_c   1.000
_cell.angle_alpha   90.00
_cell.angle_beta   90.00
_cell.angle_gamma   90.00
#
_symmetry.space_group_name_H-M   'P 1'
#
loop_
_entity.id
_entity.type
_entity.pdbx_description
1 polymer ?
#
loop_
_entity_poly.entity_id
_entity_poly.type
_entity_poly.pdbx_seq_one_letter_code
_entity_poly.pdbx_strand_id
1 'polypeptide(L)'
;MTQMEIQAPTRNARAGYKVDVSRGERIGRVSSEWFNRPADERYPSLTDLRNSVRARSQRSRTRIVESERIRVEANRDDAERLTLMLPGADAPVAPTHWSFGQLSSLSGAPAAYLRQLPAPLAAINLQYGLSSHRAEQVKTLEIENGRLELRAVTGPDYGRIFDHELVEAVQKIAGNGTGDTRWKA
;
A
#
# COMPACT_ATOMS: atom_id res chain seq x y z
N MET A 1 5.49 58.17 -32.28
CA MET A 1 6.20 56.93 -31.95
C MET A 1 6.66 57.10 -30.51
N THR A 2 6.01 56.45 -29.55
CA THR A 2 6.40 56.53 -28.13
C THR A 2 6.39 55.10 -27.60
N GLN A 3 7.58 54.59 -27.33
CA GLN A 3 7.85 53.22 -26.94
C GLN A 3 7.69 53.12 -25.42
N MET A 4 6.72 52.34 -24.94
CA MET A 4 6.59 52.01 -23.52
C MET A 4 7.49 50.82 -23.22
N GLU A 5 8.52 51.03 -22.39
CA GLU A 5 9.27 49.94 -21.76
C GLU A 5 8.49 49.41 -20.56
N ILE A 6 8.21 48.11 -20.58
CA ILE A 6 7.65 47.38 -19.44
C ILE A 6 8.82 46.93 -18.57
N GLN A 7 9.02 47.57 -17.42
CA GLN A 7 9.97 47.09 -16.43
C GLN A 7 9.45 45.81 -15.77
N ALA A 8 10.12 44.69 -16.04
CA ALA A 8 9.90 43.45 -15.32
C ALA A 8 10.44 43.58 -13.88
N PRO A 9 9.71 43.10 -12.85
CA PRO A 9 10.19 43.16 -11.47
C PRO A 9 11.44 42.30 -11.28
N THR A 10 12.45 42.84 -10.60
CA THR A 10 13.63 42.11 -10.16
C THR A 10 13.21 40.91 -9.31
N ARG A 11 13.54 39.69 -9.78
CA ARG A 11 13.42 38.46 -8.98
C ARG A 11 14.34 38.58 -7.77
N ASN A 12 13.78 38.90 -6.61
CA ASN A 12 14.45 38.66 -5.33
C ASN A 12 14.71 37.16 -5.25
N ALA A 13 15.97 36.75 -5.41
CA ALA A 13 16.41 35.40 -5.06
C ALA A 13 16.15 35.25 -3.56
N ARG A 14 15.03 34.61 -3.20
CA ARG A 14 14.72 34.29 -1.80
C ARG A 14 15.89 33.49 -1.26
N ALA A 15 16.71 34.12 -0.41
CA ALA A 15 17.72 33.42 0.36
C ALA A 15 17.03 32.23 1.05
N GLY A 16 17.58 31.03 0.89
CA GLY A 16 17.02 29.83 1.48
C GLY A 16 16.81 30.01 2.98
N TYR A 17 15.80 29.33 3.53
CA TYR A 17 15.50 29.38 4.96
C TYR A 17 16.75 29.01 5.79
N LYS A 18 17.25 29.95 6.59
CA LYS A 18 18.43 29.72 7.46
C LYS A 18 17.95 29.08 8.76
N VAL A 19 18.31 27.80 8.95
CA VAL A 19 18.03 27.05 10.18
C VAL A 19 19.03 27.46 11.28
N ASP A 20 18.53 27.91 12.43
CA ASP A 20 19.33 28.14 13.64
C ASP A 20 19.40 26.85 14.47
N VAL A 21 20.54 26.17 14.43
CA VAL A 21 20.76 24.88 15.11
C VAL A 21 20.84 25.00 16.63
N SER A 22 20.97 26.21 17.18
CA SER A 22 21.05 26.44 18.64
C SER A 22 19.68 26.48 19.34
N ARG A 23 18.61 26.64 18.56
CA ARG A 23 17.23 26.76 19.06
C ARG A 23 16.42 25.46 18.97
N GLY A 24 17.04 24.39 18.48
CA GLY A 24 16.40 23.08 18.31
C GLY A 24 16.77 22.08 19.40
N GLU A 25 15.95 21.05 19.57
CA GLU A 25 16.25 19.89 20.41
C GLU A 25 16.66 18.67 19.56
N ARG A 26 17.43 17.75 20.14
CA ARG A 26 17.82 16.51 19.47
C ARG A 26 16.66 15.50 19.55
N ILE A 27 15.90 15.36 18.47
CA ILE A 27 14.86 14.33 18.34
C ILE A 27 15.49 13.03 17.81
N GLY A 28 15.86 12.11 18.71
CA GLY A 28 16.46 10.81 18.37
C GLY A 28 15.47 9.73 17.93
N ARG A 29 14.16 10.01 18.01
CA ARG A 29 13.08 9.03 17.82
C ARG A 29 13.17 8.30 16.47
N VAL A 30 13.41 9.01 15.38
CA VAL A 30 13.51 8.42 14.03
C VAL A 30 14.65 7.40 13.98
N SER A 31 15.81 7.73 14.54
CA SER A 31 16.95 6.81 14.62
C SER A 31 16.66 5.59 15.50
N SER A 32 15.95 5.79 16.63
CA SER A 32 15.54 4.68 17.50
C SER A 32 14.52 3.76 16.84
N GLU A 33 13.52 4.32 16.14
CA GLU A 33 12.52 3.55 15.39
C GLU A 33 13.18 2.76 14.25
N TRP A 34 14.11 3.37 13.51
CA TRP A 34 14.88 2.67 12.48
C TRP A 34 15.74 1.55 13.09
N PHE A 35 16.43 1.81 14.20
CA PHE A 35 17.31 0.83 14.85
C PHE A 35 16.55 -0.40 15.33
N ASN A 36 15.34 -0.19 15.87
CA ASN A 36 14.47 -1.24 16.40
C ASN A 36 13.75 -2.05 15.32
N ARG A 37 13.85 -1.68 14.05
CA ARG A 37 13.29 -2.50 12.97
C ARG A 37 14.05 -3.83 12.83
N PRO A 38 13.35 -4.92 12.45
CA PRO A 38 13.98 -6.14 11.99
C PRO A 38 15.02 -5.90 10.89
N ALA A 39 15.98 -6.81 10.74
CA ALA A 39 17.05 -6.66 9.75
C ALA A 39 16.54 -6.56 8.30
N ASP A 40 15.47 -7.27 7.98
CA ASP A 40 14.78 -7.29 6.68
C ASP A 40 13.92 -6.03 6.44
N GLU A 41 13.70 -5.19 7.45
CA GLU A 41 12.99 -3.92 7.34
C GLU A 41 13.91 -2.69 7.49
N ARG A 42 15.23 -2.91 7.64
CA ARG A 42 16.26 -1.87 7.71
C ARG A 42 17.02 -1.80 6.41
N TYR A 43 16.86 -0.69 5.70
CA TYR A 43 17.50 -0.44 4.42
C TYR A 43 18.63 0.59 4.62
N PRO A 44 19.88 0.27 4.28
CA PRO A 44 21.02 1.17 4.50
C PRO A 44 21.12 2.28 3.45
N SER A 45 20.38 2.19 2.35
CA SER A 45 20.27 3.23 1.33
C SER A 45 18.89 3.27 0.67
N LEU A 46 18.58 4.39 0.01
CA LEU A 46 17.35 4.51 -0.78
C LEU A 46 17.35 3.55 -1.97
N THR A 47 18.52 3.18 -2.51
CA THR A 47 18.62 2.17 -3.57
C THR A 47 18.19 0.79 -3.06
N ASP A 48 18.62 0.41 -1.84
CA ASP A 48 18.24 -0.88 -1.24
C ASP A 48 16.74 -0.92 -0.94
N LEU A 49 16.20 0.17 -0.38
CA LEU A 49 14.76 0.32 -0.17
C LEU A 49 14.00 0.19 -1.49
N ARG A 50 14.40 0.95 -2.53
CA ARG A 50 13.78 0.92 -3.85
C ARG A 50 13.78 -0.50 -4.43
N ASN A 51 14.91 -1.19 -4.38
CA ASN A 51 15.04 -2.54 -4.93
C ASN A 51 14.09 -3.51 -4.21
N SER A 52 13.99 -3.43 -2.88
CA SER A 52 13.05 -4.24 -2.09
C SER A 52 11.58 -3.97 -2.50
N VAL A 53 11.16 -2.71 -2.51
CA VAL A 53 9.76 -2.38 -2.82
C VAL A 53 9.41 -2.60 -4.30
N ARG A 54 10.39 -2.48 -5.20
CA ARG A 54 10.24 -2.81 -6.62
C ARG A 54 10.08 -4.31 -6.82
N ALA A 55 10.89 -5.14 -6.17
CA ALA A 55 10.76 -6.60 -6.21
C ALA A 55 9.41 -7.07 -5.64
N ARG A 56 8.87 -6.37 -4.62
CA ARG A 56 7.50 -6.60 -4.14
C ARG A 56 6.44 -6.23 -5.17
N SER A 57 6.59 -5.08 -5.84
CA SER A 57 5.66 -4.63 -6.90
C SER A 57 5.67 -5.56 -8.11
N GLN A 58 6.82 -6.09 -8.51
CA GLN A 58 6.95 -7.05 -9.62
C GLN A 58 6.22 -8.38 -9.37
N ARG A 59 6.10 -8.79 -8.10
CA ARG A 59 5.33 -9.98 -7.68
C ARG A 59 3.86 -9.68 -7.41
N SER A 60 3.41 -8.45 -7.68
CA SER A 60 2.03 -8.06 -7.49
C SER A 60 1.22 -8.20 -8.78
N ARG A 61 -0.04 -8.61 -8.65
CA ARG A 61 -0.99 -8.71 -9.76
C ARG A 61 -2.27 -7.99 -9.38
N THR A 62 -2.86 -7.28 -10.33
CA THR A 62 -4.17 -6.67 -10.17
C THR A 62 -5.18 -7.31 -11.12
N ARG A 63 -6.43 -7.40 -10.69
CA ARG A 63 -7.54 -7.89 -11.52
C ARG A 63 -8.77 -7.06 -11.24
N ILE A 64 -9.54 -6.75 -12.29
CA ILE A 64 -10.89 -6.24 -12.14
C ILE A 64 -11.83 -7.44 -12.27
N VAL A 65 -12.63 -7.67 -11.24
CA VAL A 65 -13.56 -8.81 -11.17
C VAL A 65 -14.91 -8.33 -10.66
N GLU A 66 -15.98 -8.98 -11.09
CA GLU A 66 -17.31 -8.79 -10.49
C GLU A 66 -17.33 -9.42 -9.09
N SER A 67 -17.77 -8.66 -8.08
CA SER A 67 -17.79 -9.09 -6.67
C SER A 67 -18.55 -10.41 -6.46
N GLU A 68 -19.67 -10.61 -7.15
CA GLU A 68 -20.50 -11.82 -7.08
C GLU A 68 -19.78 -13.09 -7.57
N ARG A 69 -18.73 -12.93 -8.41
CA ARG A 69 -17.96 -14.06 -8.97
C ARG A 69 -16.80 -14.47 -8.09
N ILE A 70 -16.51 -13.72 -7.03
CA ILE A 70 -15.54 -14.12 -6.01
C ILE A 70 -16.18 -15.23 -5.18
N ARG A 71 -15.57 -16.42 -5.18
CA ARG A 71 -16.00 -17.50 -4.30
C ARG A 71 -15.18 -17.51 -3.02
N VAL A 72 -15.83 -17.72 -1.89
CA VAL A 72 -15.20 -17.78 -0.58
C VAL A 72 -15.22 -19.23 -0.09
N GLU A 73 -14.05 -19.77 0.19
CA GLU A 73 -13.90 -21.15 0.66
C GLU A 73 -13.18 -21.17 2.01
N ALA A 74 -13.79 -21.83 3.01
CA ALA A 74 -13.13 -22.12 4.27
C ALA A 74 -12.40 -23.47 4.18
N ASN A 75 -11.24 -23.54 4.80
CA ASN A 75 -10.52 -24.80 4.92
C ASN A 75 -11.30 -25.73 5.87
N ARG A 76 -11.53 -26.98 5.44
CA ARG A 76 -12.25 -27.98 6.25
C ARG A 76 -11.43 -28.48 7.43
N ASP A 77 -10.11 -28.48 7.29
CA ASP A 77 -9.16 -29.01 8.26
C ASP A 77 -8.55 -27.91 9.16
N ASP A 78 -8.85 -26.63 8.86
CA ASP A 78 -8.39 -25.48 9.63
C ASP A 78 -9.50 -24.43 9.75
N ALA A 79 -10.14 -24.40 10.93
CA ALA A 79 -11.26 -23.52 11.23
C ALA A 79 -10.90 -22.02 11.24
N GLU A 80 -9.63 -21.65 11.16
CA GLU A 80 -9.17 -20.26 11.14
C GLU A 80 -8.80 -19.78 9.73
N ARG A 81 -8.80 -20.66 8.73
CA ARG A 81 -8.37 -20.33 7.37
C ARG A 81 -9.53 -20.26 6.39
N LEU A 82 -9.59 -19.13 5.69
CA LEU A 82 -10.39 -18.96 4.48
C LEU A 82 -9.54 -18.45 3.32
N THR A 83 -9.97 -18.78 2.12
CA THR A 83 -9.36 -18.37 0.86
C THR A 83 -10.42 -17.95 -0.14
N LEU A 84 -9.99 -17.23 -1.17
CA LEU A 84 -10.85 -16.67 -2.21
C LEU A 84 -10.45 -17.25 -3.56
N MET A 85 -11.43 -17.75 -4.30
CA MET A 85 -11.26 -18.12 -5.69
C MET A 85 -11.67 -16.93 -6.55
N LEU A 86 -10.67 -16.22 -7.06
CA LEU A 86 -10.88 -15.07 -7.93
C LEU A 86 -10.97 -15.53 -9.40
N PRO A 87 -11.88 -14.96 -10.21
CA PRO A 87 -11.91 -15.22 -11.64
C PRO A 87 -10.54 -14.96 -12.29
N GLY A 88 -10.01 -15.97 -12.99
CA GLY A 88 -8.71 -15.90 -13.67
C GLY A 88 -7.49 -15.89 -12.74
N ALA A 89 -7.64 -16.25 -11.46
CA ALA A 89 -6.51 -16.59 -10.60
C ALA A 89 -6.18 -18.08 -10.69
N ASP A 90 -4.88 -18.37 -10.75
CA ASP A 90 -4.34 -19.73 -10.91
C ASP A 90 -4.25 -20.49 -9.57
N ALA A 91 -4.42 -19.79 -8.45
CA ALA A 91 -4.37 -20.33 -7.10
C ALA A 91 -5.36 -19.61 -6.16
N PRO A 92 -5.81 -20.26 -5.07
CA PRO A 92 -6.60 -19.61 -4.04
C PRO A 92 -5.84 -18.45 -3.39
N VAL A 93 -6.55 -17.36 -3.10
CA VAL A 93 -5.97 -16.14 -2.54
C VAL A 93 -6.36 -15.99 -1.08
N ALA A 94 -5.39 -15.88 -0.17
CA ALA A 94 -5.65 -15.65 1.24
C ALA A 94 -5.82 -14.15 1.54
N PRO A 95 -6.93 -13.70 2.13
CA PRO A 95 -7.06 -12.30 2.53
C PRO A 95 -6.15 -11.96 3.71
N THR A 96 -5.55 -10.77 3.66
CA THR A 96 -4.92 -10.14 4.82
C THR A 96 -5.99 -9.60 5.77
N HIS A 97 -5.61 -9.23 6.99
CA HIS A 97 -6.52 -8.59 7.95
C HIS A 97 -7.17 -7.31 7.36
N TRP A 98 -6.41 -6.54 6.57
CA TRP A 98 -6.89 -5.34 5.89
C TRP A 98 -7.88 -5.68 4.78
N SER A 99 -7.50 -6.54 3.82
CA SER A 99 -8.37 -6.88 2.70
C SER A 99 -9.62 -7.65 3.13
N PHE A 100 -9.55 -8.42 4.22
CA PHE A 100 -10.73 -9.03 4.84
C PHE A 100 -11.74 -7.98 5.29
N GLY A 101 -11.25 -6.88 5.91
CA GLY A 101 -12.11 -5.76 6.29
C GLY A 101 -12.77 -5.09 5.08
N GLN A 102 -12.03 -4.94 3.98
CA GLN A 102 -12.57 -4.42 2.73
C GLN A 102 -13.64 -5.35 2.12
N LEU A 103 -13.40 -6.66 2.10
CA LEU A 103 -14.37 -7.66 1.66
C LEU A 103 -15.64 -7.67 2.52
N SER A 104 -15.49 -7.57 3.84
CA SER A 104 -16.63 -7.50 4.76
C SER A 104 -17.48 -6.25 4.47
N SER A 105 -16.83 -5.10 4.22
CA SER A 105 -17.53 -3.88 3.84
C SER A 105 -18.28 -4.03 2.51
N LEU A 106 -17.69 -4.69 1.51
CA LEU A 106 -18.33 -4.98 0.23
C LEU A 106 -19.53 -5.94 0.38
N SER A 107 -19.44 -6.88 1.32
CA SER A 107 -20.49 -7.85 1.60
C SER A 107 -21.58 -7.29 2.55
N GLY A 108 -21.51 -6.00 2.92
CA GLY A 108 -22.45 -5.36 3.85
C GLY A 108 -22.38 -5.85 5.30
N ALA A 109 -21.25 -6.45 5.71
CA ALA A 109 -21.09 -7.09 7.00
C ALA A 109 -20.02 -6.42 7.89
N PRO A 110 -20.20 -6.35 9.22
CA PRO A 110 -19.19 -5.81 10.11
C PRO A 110 -17.97 -6.74 10.22
N ALA A 111 -16.80 -6.26 9.79
CA ALA A 111 -15.55 -7.04 9.80
C ALA A 111 -15.16 -7.53 11.21
N ALA A 112 -15.39 -6.71 12.24
CA ALA A 112 -15.07 -7.08 13.62
C ALA A 112 -15.88 -8.30 14.10
N TYR A 113 -17.15 -8.39 13.70
CA TYR A 113 -18.00 -9.53 14.00
C TYR A 113 -17.55 -10.77 13.23
N LEU A 114 -17.34 -10.66 11.91
CA LEU A 114 -16.93 -11.79 11.07
C LEU A 114 -15.59 -12.40 11.50
N ARG A 115 -14.66 -11.62 12.07
CA ARG A 115 -13.38 -12.12 12.60
C ARG A 115 -13.50 -12.95 13.88
N GLN A 116 -14.63 -12.86 14.59
CA GLN A 116 -14.89 -13.67 15.79
C GLN A 116 -15.52 -15.01 15.42
N LEU A 117 -15.95 -15.18 14.17
CA LEU A 117 -16.57 -16.41 13.70
C LEU A 117 -15.50 -17.38 13.20
N PRO A 118 -15.71 -18.70 13.37
CA PRO A 118 -14.97 -19.71 12.62
C PRO A 118 -15.03 -19.44 11.12
N ALA A 119 -13.94 -19.72 10.41
CA ALA A 119 -13.79 -19.49 8.98
C ALA A 119 -14.97 -20.02 8.14
N PRO A 120 -15.57 -21.19 8.41
CA PRO A 120 -16.76 -21.64 7.66
C PRO A 120 -17.96 -20.68 7.78
N LEU A 121 -18.23 -20.15 8.97
CA LEU A 121 -19.34 -19.20 9.17
C LEU A 121 -19.00 -17.84 8.55
N ALA A 122 -17.78 -17.37 8.71
CA ALA A 122 -17.34 -16.15 8.05
C ALA A 122 -17.44 -16.26 6.52
N ALA A 123 -17.03 -17.39 5.95
CA ALA A 123 -17.08 -17.65 4.52
C ALA A 123 -18.52 -17.65 3.97
N ILE A 124 -19.46 -18.30 4.66
CA ILE A 124 -20.88 -18.30 4.25
C ILE A 124 -21.46 -16.89 4.28
N ASN A 125 -21.20 -16.11 5.34
CA ASN A 125 -21.68 -14.72 5.44
C ASN A 125 -21.08 -13.82 4.36
N LEU A 126 -19.78 -13.93 4.11
CA LEU A 126 -19.11 -13.20 3.03
C LEU A 126 -19.66 -13.59 1.66
N GLN A 127 -19.81 -14.89 1.39
CA GLN A 127 -20.33 -15.39 0.12
C GLN A 127 -21.75 -14.90 -0.12
N TYR A 128 -22.62 -14.98 0.90
CA TYR A 128 -23.98 -14.46 0.81
C TYR A 128 -23.97 -12.96 0.50
N GLY A 129 -23.19 -12.17 1.23
CA GLY A 129 -23.11 -10.73 1.01
C GLY A 129 -22.58 -10.37 -0.38
N LEU A 130 -21.52 -11.03 -0.86
CA LEU A 130 -20.94 -10.81 -2.20
C LEU A 130 -21.92 -11.16 -3.33
N SER A 131 -22.76 -12.18 -3.16
CA SER A 131 -23.73 -12.60 -4.17
C SER A 131 -25.09 -11.88 -4.09
N SER A 132 -25.44 -11.29 -2.94
CA SER A 132 -26.74 -10.64 -2.72
C SER A 132 -26.71 -9.11 -2.83
N HIS A 133 -25.57 -8.48 -2.55
CA HIS A 133 -25.38 -7.06 -2.80
C HIS A 133 -25.22 -6.81 -4.30
N ARG A 134 -25.43 -5.56 -4.73
CA ARG A 134 -25.28 -5.17 -6.14
C ARG A 134 -23.92 -5.67 -6.67
N ALA A 135 -23.94 -6.39 -7.79
CA ALA A 135 -22.71 -6.80 -8.46
C ALA A 135 -21.90 -5.53 -8.79
N GLU A 136 -20.74 -5.42 -8.14
CA GLU A 136 -19.81 -4.32 -8.29
C GLU A 136 -18.51 -4.85 -8.87
N GLN A 137 -18.00 -4.17 -9.89
CA GLN A 137 -16.62 -4.41 -10.32
C GLN A 137 -15.68 -3.91 -9.24
N VAL A 138 -14.80 -4.79 -8.78
CA VAL A 138 -13.77 -4.46 -7.81
C VAL A 138 -12.38 -4.72 -8.38
N LYS A 139 -11.43 -3.87 -8.03
CA LYS A 139 -10.02 -4.07 -8.32
C LYS A 139 -9.36 -4.76 -7.13
N THR A 140 -8.79 -5.93 -7.38
CA THR A 140 -8.00 -6.68 -6.41
C THR A 140 -6.51 -6.36 -6.58
N LEU A 141 -5.76 -6.40 -5.48
CA LEU A 141 -4.31 -6.40 -5.47
C LEU A 141 -3.84 -7.68 -4.75
N GLU A 142 -3.11 -8.51 -5.47
CA GLU A 142 -2.54 -9.75 -5.00
C GLU A 142 -1.02 -9.64 -4.97
N ILE A 143 -0.38 -10.27 -3.97
CA ILE A 143 1.08 -10.38 -3.89
C ILE A 143 1.45 -11.80 -3.50
N GLU A 144 2.44 -12.36 -4.19
CA GLU A 144 3.02 -13.64 -3.82
C GLU A 144 4.10 -13.47 -2.74
N ASN A 145 3.83 -14.04 -1.56
CA ASN A 145 4.75 -14.02 -0.41
C ASN A 145 4.65 -15.32 0.39
N GLY A 146 5.20 -16.41 -0.16
CA GLY A 146 5.06 -17.77 0.38
C GLY A 146 3.68 -18.40 0.11
N ARG A 147 2.64 -17.58 0.11
CA ARG A 147 1.30 -17.87 -0.46
C ARG A 147 0.81 -16.65 -1.24
N LEU A 148 -0.20 -16.84 -2.07
CA LEU A 148 -0.86 -15.74 -2.76
C LEU A 148 -1.77 -14.99 -1.78
N GLU A 149 -1.44 -13.73 -1.49
CA GLU A 149 -2.19 -12.90 -0.54
C GLU A 149 -2.96 -11.79 -1.23
N LEU A 150 -4.22 -11.60 -0.83
CA LEU A 150 -5.00 -10.42 -1.19
C LEU A 150 -4.60 -9.28 -0.26
N ARG A 151 -3.98 -8.25 -0.84
CA ARG A 151 -3.51 -7.07 -0.11
C ARG A 151 -4.54 -5.96 -0.09
N ALA A 152 -5.37 -5.87 -1.13
CA ALA A 152 -6.45 -4.89 -1.17
C ALA A 152 -7.59 -5.33 -2.09
N VAL A 153 -8.79 -4.84 -1.77
CA VAL A 153 -9.96 -4.81 -2.64
C VAL A 153 -10.50 -3.39 -2.65
N THR A 154 -10.56 -2.78 -3.83
CA THR A 154 -10.95 -1.37 -4.02
C THR A 154 -11.92 -1.23 -5.18
N GLY A 155 -12.46 -0.04 -5.42
CA GLY A 155 -13.22 0.25 -6.64
C GLY A 155 -12.39 0.02 -7.92
N PRO A 156 -13.05 -0.16 -9.07
CA PRO A 156 -12.40 -0.54 -10.34
C PRO A 156 -11.49 0.58 -10.87
N ASP A 157 -11.85 1.83 -10.60
CA ASP A 157 -11.10 3.02 -11.03
C ASP A 157 -10.01 3.44 -10.04
N TYR A 158 -9.83 2.72 -8.94
CA TYR A 158 -8.80 3.06 -7.96
C TYR A 158 -7.40 2.97 -8.60
N GLY A 159 -6.71 4.10 -8.67
CA GLY A 159 -5.34 4.22 -9.12
C GLY A 159 -4.36 3.88 -8.00
N ARG A 160 -3.22 3.26 -8.35
CA ARG A 160 -2.17 2.92 -7.38
C ARG A 160 -0.85 3.48 -7.86
N ILE A 161 -0.17 4.18 -6.96
CA ILE A 161 1.23 4.53 -7.09
C ILE A 161 2.01 3.50 -6.27
N PHE A 162 3.00 2.86 -6.86
CA PHE A 162 3.81 1.89 -6.15
C PHE A 162 4.90 2.58 -5.32
N ASP A 163 5.26 1.97 -4.19
CA ASP A 163 6.24 2.57 -3.28
C ASP A 163 7.59 2.84 -3.95
N HIS A 164 7.98 2.05 -4.95
CA HIS A 164 9.23 2.29 -5.68
C HIS A 164 9.23 3.61 -6.46
N GLU A 165 8.08 4.03 -6.98
CA GLU A 165 7.92 5.33 -7.66
C GLU A 165 8.08 6.48 -6.66
N LEU A 166 7.56 6.31 -5.43
CA LEU A 166 7.76 7.29 -4.35
C LEU A 166 9.24 7.37 -3.98
N VAL A 167 9.91 6.23 -3.82
CA VAL A 167 11.34 6.19 -3.48
C VAL A 167 12.16 6.85 -4.60
N GLU A 168 11.86 6.58 -5.87
CA GLU A 168 12.51 7.23 -7.01
C GLU A 168 12.29 8.75 -7.02
N ALA A 169 11.10 9.22 -6.67
CA ALA A 169 10.83 10.65 -6.52
C ALA A 169 11.67 11.28 -5.39
N VAL A 170 11.81 10.59 -4.26
CA VAL A 170 12.67 11.04 -3.15
C VAL A 170 14.15 11.03 -3.55
N GLN A 171 14.62 10.00 -4.27
CA GLN A 171 16.01 9.91 -4.74
C GLN A 171 16.42 11.11 -5.62
N LYS A 172 15.49 11.68 -6.40
CA LYS A 172 15.76 12.90 -7.21
C LYS A 172 16.13 14.12 -6.35
N ILE A 173 15.70 14.15 -5.08
CA ILE A 173 15.94 15.27 -4.15
C ILE A 173 17.08 14.93 -3.18
N ALA A 174 17.08 13.70 -2.65
CA ALA A 174 17.92 13.27 -1.54
C ALA A 174 19.15 12.44 -1.93
N GLY A 175 19.31 12.11 -3.22
CA GLY A 175 20.35 11.17 -3.67
C GLY A 175 20.12 9.77 -3.11
N ASN A 176 21.18 9.07 -2.69
CA ASN A 176 21.06 7.71 -2.16
C ASN A 176 20.77 7.65 -0.64
N GLY A 177 20.71 8.80 0.05
CA GLY A 177 20.45 8.87 1.50
C GLY A 177 21.59 8.39 2.38
N THR A 178 22.79 8.21 1.82
CA THR A 178 24.02 7.76 2.52
C THR A 178 24.92 8.90 2.98
N GLY A 179 24.49 10.16 2.82
CA GLY A 179 25.25 11.36 3.20
C GLY A 179 25.66 12.27 2.04
N ASP A 180 25.34 11.92 0.79
CA ASP A 180 25.60 12.75 -0.41
C ASP A 180 24.80 14.06 -0.40
N THR A 181 23.71 14.10 0.38
CA THR A 181 22.89 15.28 0.62
C THR A 181 22.68 15.46 2.13
N ARG A 182 22.01 16.54 2.55
CA ARG A 182 21.59 16.72 3.96
C ARG A 182 20.52 15.71 4.43
N TRP A 183 20.16 14.73 3.59
CA TRP A 183 19.21 13.68 3.89
C TRP A 183 19.91 12.37 4.27
N LYS A 184 19.34 11.67 5.26
CA LYS A 184 19.72 10.32 5.64
C LYS A 184 18.52 9.40 5.48
N ALA A 185 18.73 8.23 4.87
CA ALA A 185 17.75 7.17 4.74
C ALA A 185 17.42 6.52 6.09
#